data_AF-A0A1I6BXZ7-F1
#
_entry.id   AF-A0A1I6BXZ7-F1
#
_cell.length_a   1.000
_cell.length_b   1.000
_cell.length_c   1.000
_cell.angle_alpha   90.00
_cell.angle_beta   90.00
_cell.angle_gamma   90.00
#
_symmetry.space_group_name_H-M   'P 1'
#
loop_
_entity.id
_entity.type
_entity.pdbx_description
1 polymer ?
#
loop_
_entity_poly.entity_id
_entity_poly.type
_entity_poly.pdbx_seq_one_letter_code
_entity_poly.pdbx_strand_id
1 'polypeptide(L)'
;MSSTATQQKLGFKFGRNGVHSSRTMMLAEISELFHGRPASATAAQYKEDIEVFNVLHKPTEKSRQLTWRHLVDLYGMDTDIPLFRVFRRLWDSDESARTLLACQYLYHPKHQQTNFDTDVTPLHPGSLQGFDCMDQNGDGYLTIKELSRRNDCVEDASDRGLDSSTRTTLILDHLDADRDLKVSKREFSIWNEMQKQ
;
A
#
# COMPACT_ATOMS: atom_id res chain seq x y z
N MET A 1 -14.23 10.08 13.62
CA MET A 1 -13.21 9.62 12.66
C MET A 1 -11.85 9.88 13.27
N SER A 2 -11.04 8.83 13.51
CA SER A 2 -9.70 8.99 14.12
C SER A 2 -8.76 9.69 13.14
N SER A 3 -8.00 10.69 13.59
CA SER A 3 -7.08 11.42 12.71
C SER A 3 -5.91 10.53 12.28
N THR A 4 -5.41 10.75 11.06
CA THR A 4 -4.23 10.06 10.50
C THR A 4 -3.00 10.14 11.40
N ALA A 5 -2.82 11.26 12.10
CA ALA A 5 -1.77 11.44 13.11
C ALA A 5 -1.91 10.48 14.31
N THR A 6 -3.14 10.17 14.72
CA THR A 6 -3.41 9.20 15.81
C THR A 6 -3.10 7.78 15.35
N GLN A 7 -3.47 7.43 14.12
CA GLN A 7 -3.18 6.13 13.53
C GLN A 7 -1.67 5.90 13.37
N GLN A 8 -0.91 6.93 12.97
CA GLN A 8 0.55 6.88 12.90
C GLN A 8 1.20 6.67 14.27
N LYS A 9 0.72 7.33 15.32
CA LYS A 9 1.19 7.11 16.70
C LYS A 9 0.94 5.69 17.20
N LEU A 10 -0.13 5.04 16.72
CA LEU A 10 -0.42 3.65 17.03
C LEU A 10 0.49 2.68 16.26
N GLY A 11 1.18 3.15 15.22
CA GLY A 11 2.05 2.36 14.36
C GLY A 11 1.45 2.03 13.00
N PHE A 12 0.28 2.56 12.63
CA PHE A 12 -0.22 2.37 11.27
C PHE A 12 0.59 3.27 10.33
N LYS A 13 1.25 2.65 9.35
CA LYS A 13 1.94 3.35 8.26
C LYS A 13 1.29 2.99 6.94
N PHE A 14 1.07 4.00 6.11
CA PHE A 14 0.40 3.87 4.81
C PHE A 14 1.47 3.91 3.70
N GLY A 15 1.49 2.90 2.80
CA GLY A 15 2.60 2.56 1.91
C GLY A 15 2.20 1.72 0.68
N ARG A 16 2.79 1.98 -0.49
CA ARG A 16 2.34 1.50 -1.83
C ARG A 16 2.74 0.08 -2.24
N ASN A 17 3.62 -0.60 -1.50
CA ASN A 17 3.94 -2.01 -1.76
C ASN A 17 3.59 -2.80 -0.51
N GLY A 18 2.55 -3.63 -0.57
CA GLY A 18 2.35 -4.62 0.47
C GLY A 18 3.62 -5.45 0.58
N VAL A 19 4.03 -5.83 1.79
CA VAL A 19 5.19 -6.73 1.95
C VAL A 19 4.99 -8.02 1.14
N HIS A 20 3.73 -8.40 0.93
CA HIS A 20 3.30 -9.47 0.05
C HIS A 20 3.74 -9.35 -1.42
N SER A 21 4.14 -8.16 -1.89
CA SER A 21 4.47 -7.93 -3.31
C SER A 21 5.94 -8.11 -3.67
N SER A 22 6.91 -8.16 -2.73
CA SER A 22 8.31 -8.35 -3.15
C SER A 22 9.36 -8.80 -2.12
N ARG A 23 9.05 -9.04 -0.83
CA ARG A 23 10.10 -9.36 0.16
C ARG A 23 9.72 -10.53 1.07
N THR A 24 10.66 -11.46 1.25
CA THR A 24 10.55 -12.57 2.21
C THR A 24 10.25 -12.00 3.60
N MET A 25 9.29 -12.59 4.32
CA MET A 25 8.84 -12.10 5.63
C MET A 25 9.91 -12.17 6.73
N MET A 26 11.11 -12.71 6.46
CA MET A 26 12.21 -12.85 7.45
C MET A 26 11.75 -13.56 8.74
N LEU A 27 10.89 -14.56 8.58
CA LEU A 27 10.24 -15.26 9.68
C LEU A 27 11.26 -15.99 10.57
N ALA A 28 12.26 -16.63 9.96
CA ALA A 28 13.33 -17.31 10.68
C ALA A 28 14.14 -16.33 11.53
N GLU A 29 14.51 -15.18 10.96
CA GLU A 29 15.27 -14.15 11.68
C GLU A 29 14.51 -13.58 12.87
N ILE A 30 13.22 -13.24 12.70
CA ILE A 30 12.45 -12.68 13.82
C ILE A 30 12.13 -13.73 14.89
N SER A 31 11.92 -14.99 14.50
CA SER A 31 11.74 -16.09 15.44
C SER A 31 12.95 -16.28 16.33
N GLU A 32 14.15 -16.26 15.75
CA GLU A 32 15.41 -16.40 16.48
C GLU A 32 15.61 -15.23 17.47
N LEU A 33 15.38 -14.00 17.02
CA LEU A 33 15.51 -12.81 17.87
C LEU A 33 14.51 -12.82 19.03
N PHE A 34 13.27 -13.24 18.79
CA PHE A 34 12.25 -13.29 19.83
C PHE A 34 12.43 -14.47 20.78
N HIS A 35 13.04 -15.56 20.34
CA HIS A 35 13.44 -16.65 21.22
C HIS A 35 14.53 -16.20 22.22
N GLY A 36 15.50 -15.42 21.76
CA GLY A 36 16.62 -14.93 22.57
C GLY A 36 16.31 -13.77 23.52
N ARG A 37 15.15 -13.09 23.37
CA ARG A 37 14.84 -11.85 24.11
C ARG A 37 13.39 -11.79 24.61
N PRO A 38 13.16 -11.28 25.83
CA PRO A 38 11.81 -11.08 26.35
C PRO A 38 11.06 -9.97 25.59
N ALA A 39 9.74 -9.93 25.74
CA ALA A 39 8.88 -8.94 25.10
C ALA A 39 9.15 -7.47 25.51
N SER A 40 9.92 -7.25 26.58
CA SER A 40 10.37 -5.93 27.04
C SER A 40 11.69 -5.46 26.42
N ALA A 41 12.27 -6.23 25.50
CA ALA A 41 13.55 -5.87 24.88
C ALA A 41 13.40 -4.65 23.96
N THR A 42 14.38 -3.76 24.04
CA THR A 42 14.43 -2.51 23.30
C THR A 42 14.96 -2.70 21.88
N ALA A 43 14.68 -1.75 20.99
CA ALA A 43 15.21 -1.73 19.63
C ALA A 43 16.75 -1.83 19.61
N ALA A 44 17.44 -1.16 20.53
CA ALA A 44 18.89 -1.18 20.64
C ALA A 44 19.44 -2.58 20.96
N GLN A 45 18.76 -3.33 21.84
CA GLN A 45 19.15 -4.69 22.19
C GLN A 45 19.00 -5.65 21.00
N TYR A 46 17.90 -5.56 20.26
CA TYR A 46 17.74 -6.34 19.03
C TYR A 46 18.79 -5.98 17.96
N LYS A 47 19.11 -4.69 17.83
CA LYS A 47 20.15 -4.24 16.90
C LYS A 47 21.53 -4.80 17.30
N GLU A 48 21.85 -4.79 18.59
CA GLU A 48 23.10 -5.33 19.13
C GLU A 48 23.21 -6.84 18.88
N ASP A 49 22.13 -7.60 19.10
CA ASP A 49 22.06 -9.05 18.83
C ASP A 49 22.39 -9.37 17.36
N ILE A 50 21.93 -8.53 16.43
CA ILE A 50 22.18 -8.70 15.01
C ILE A 50 23.58 -8.24 14.64
N GLU A 51 23.96 -7.00 14.95
CA GLU A 51 25.15 -6.35 14.41
C GLU A 51 26.44 -6.75 15.13
N VAL A 52 26.37 -6.93 16.46
CA VAL A 52 27.52 -7.22 17.34
C VAL A 52 27.62 -8.73 17.59
N PHE A 53 26.56 -9.34 18.13
CA PHE A 53 26.59 -10.75 18.50
C PHE A 53 26.36 -11.70 17.33
N ASN A 54 25.91 -11.19 16.19
CA ASN A 54 25.66 -11.95 14.97
C ASN A 54 24.83 -13.22 15.20
N VAL A 55 23.79 -13.13 16.03
CA VAL A 55 22.89 -14.25 16.37
C VAL A 55 22.27 -14.87 15.11
N LEU A 56 22.09 -14.07 14.06
CA LEU A 56 21.53 -14.50 12.77
C LEU A 56 22.55 -15.11 11.80
N HIS A 57 23.81 -15.30 12.24
CA HIS A 57 24.91 -15.87 11.47
C HIS A 57 25.08 -15.27 10.07
N LYS A 58 24.91 -13.95 9.94
CA LYS A 58 25.06 -13.26 8.66
C LYS A 58 26.55 -13.09 8.32
N PRO A 59 26.95 -13.35 7.06
CA PRO A 59 28.36 -13.49 6.69
C PRO A 59 29.15 -12.18 6.71
N THR A 60 28.49 -11.04 6.50
CA THR A 60 29.15 -9.74 6.42
C THR A 60 28.48 -8.70 7.31
N GLU A 61 29.23 -7.69 7.75
CA GLU A 61 28.68 -6.57 8.51
C GLU A 61 27.59 -5.81 7.75
N LYS A 62 27.80 -5.59 6.44
CA LYS A 62 26.79 -4.98 5.56
C LYS A 62 25.50 -5.80 5.54
N SER A 63 25.59 -7.13 5.51
CA SER A 63 24.40 -7.99 5.58
C SER A 63 23.69 -7.93 6.93
N ARG A 64 24.41 -7.75 8.05
CA ARG A 64 23.82 -7.53 9.38
C ARG A 64 23.05 -6.21 9.44
N GLN A 65 23.67 -5.11 9.01
CA GLN A 65 23.03 -3.79 8.97
C GLN A 65 21.81 -3.76 8.03
N LEU A 66 21.89 -4.43 6.87
CA LEU A 66 20.76 -4.58 5.94
C LEU A 66 19.61 -5.38 6.57
N THR A 67 19.92 -6.48 7.26
CA THR A 67 18.96 -7.32 7.96
C THR A 67 18.22 -6.53 9.04
N TRP A 68 18.94 -5.74 9.85
CA TRP A 68 18.33 -4.86 10.84
C TRP A 68 17.37 -3.85 10.20
N ARG A 69 17.81 -3.15 9.15
CA ARG A 69 16.95 -2.20 8.43
C ARG A 69 15.68 -2.87 7.91
N HIS A 70 15.80 -4.05 7.31
CA HIS A 70 14.64 -4.79 6.82
C HIS A 70 13.70 -5.21 7.95
N LEU A 71 14.20 -5.69 9.09
CA LEU A 71 13.34 -6.05 10.21
C LEU A 71 12.63 -4.82 10.81
N VAL A 72 13.31 -3.68 10.92
CA VAL A 72 12.67 -2.41 11.30
C VAL A 72 11.62 -1.99 10.29
N ASP A 73 11.90 -2.13 9.00
CA ASP A 73 10.95 -1.79 7.94
C ASP A 73 9.74 -2.72 7.93
N LEU A 74 9.91 -4.02 8.20
CA LEU A 74 8.86 -5.05 8.15
C LEU A 74 8.02 -5.13 9.41
N TYR A 75 8.60 -4.86 10.58
CA TYR A 75 7.96 -5.12 11.87
C TYR A 75 7.90 -3.88 12.78
N GLY A 76 8.63 -2.81 12.46
CA GLY A 76 8.73 -1.66 13.35
C GLY A 76 9.26 -2.08 14.72
N MET A 77 10.48 -2.64 14.75
CA MET A 77 11.17 -3.25 15.91
C MET A 77 11.44 -2.28 17.07
N ASP A 78 10.39 -1.68 17.64
CA ASP A 78 10.45 -0.64 18.65
C ASP A 78 9.28 -0.75 19.64
N THR A 79 9.61 -0.82 20.93
CA THR A 79 8.64 -0.89 22.03
C THR A 79 7.79 0.37 22.17
N ASP A 80 8.24 1.51 21.63
CA ASP A 80 7.45 2.74 21.62
C ASP A 80 6.23 2.62 20.69
N ILE A 81 6.31 1.76 19.68
CA ILE A 81 5.22 1.48 18.73
C ILE A 81 4.18 0.55 19.40
N PRO A 82 2.93 1.01 19.63
CA PRO A 82 1.90 0.18 20.27
C PRO A 82 1.59 -1.12 19.53
N LEU A 83 1.54 -1.05 18.20
CA LEU A 83 1.37 -2.22 17.34
C LEU A 83 2.48 -3.27 17.55
N PHE A 84 3.74 -2.86 17.68
CA PHE A 84 4.85 -3.78 17.93
C PHE A 84 4.72 -4.46 19.29
N ARG A 85 4.30 -3.72 20.32
CA ARG A 85 4.05 -4.33 21.64
C ARG A 85 2.97 -5.40 21.60
N VAL A 86 1.88 -5.15 20.85
CA VAL A 86 0.79 -6.13 20.70
C VAL A 86 1.29 -7.33 19.91
N PHE A 87 1.96 -7.13 18.79
CA PHE A 87 2.57 -8.19 18.00
C PHE A 87 3.53 -9.06 18.82
N ARG A 88 4.45 -8.45 19.56
CA ARG A 88 5.41 -9.15 20.41
C ARG A 88 4.73 -9.95 21.52
N ARG A 89 3.62 -9.46 22.08
CA ARG A 89 2.83 -10.22 23.09
C ARG A 89 2.08 -11.39 22.47
N LEU A 90 1.49 -11.20 21.29
CA LEU A 90 0.77 -12.26 20.58
C LEU A 90 1.74 -13.35 20.09
N TRP A 91 2.97 -12.98 19.76
CA TRP A 91 4.00 -13.92 19.32
C TRP A 91 4.30 -15.05 20.32
N ASP A 92 4.26 -14.74 21.62
CA ASP A 92 4.48 -15.71 22.69
C ASP A 92 3.24 -16.54 23.02
N SER A 93 2.06 -16.17 22.50
CA SER A 93 0.80 -16.82 22.86
C SER A 93 0.57 -18.16 22.15
N ASP A 94 0.94 -18.25 20.87
CA ASP A 94 0.74 -19.46 20.06
C ASP A 94 1.82 -19.53 18.97
N GLU A 95 2.64 -20.58 19.05
CA GLU A 95 3.70 -20.86 18.09
C GLU A 95 3.17 -21.17 16.68
N SER A 96 2.03 -21.85 16.58
CA SER A 96 1.41 -22.20 15.31
C SER A 96 0.82 -20.97 14.60
N ALA A 97 0.46 -19.93 15.37
CA ALA A 97 -0.08 -18.68 14.85
C ALA A 97 1.00 -17.70 14.36
N ARG A 98 2.28 -17.90 14.67
CA ARG A 98 3.37 -16.94 14.36
C ARG A 98 3.46 -16.58 12.88
N THR A 99 3.34 -17.56 11.99
CA THR A 99 3.37 -17.31 10.54
C THR A 99 2.21 -16.44 10.09
N LEU A 100 0.99 -16.71 10.59
CA LEU A 100 -0.20 -15.94 10.27
C LEU A 100 -0.11 -14.52 10.86
N LEU A 101 0.36 -14.40 12.10
CA LEU A 101 0.60 -13.13 12.78
C LEU A 101 1.63 -12.30 12.02
N ALA A 102 2.74 -12.90 11.59
CA ALA A 102 3.74 -12.24 10.76
C ALA A 102 3.12 -11.75 9.44
N CYS A 103 2.34 -12.59 8.75
CA CYS A 103 1.66 -12.19 7.51
C CYS A 103 0.74 -10.98 7.71
N GLN A 104 -0.06 -10.98 8.77
CA GLN A 104 -1.04 -9.91 9.03
C GLN A 104 -0.38 -8.60 9.50
N TYR A 105 0.76 -8.70 10.18
CA TYR A 105 1.35 -7.57 10.89
C TYR A 105 2.29 -6.70 10.05
N LEU A 106 2.72 -7.18 8.88
CA LEU A 106 3.73 -6.54 8.04
C LEU A 106 3.56 -5.01 7.90
N TYR A 107 4.44 -4.30 8.61
CA TYR A 107 4.62 -2.86 8.64
C TYR A 107 5.28 -2.42 7.33
N HIS A 108 4.89 -1.28 6.75
CA HIS A 108 5.58 -0.71 5.59
C HIS A 108 5.79 0.80 5.71
N PRO A 109 7.04 1.29 5.66
CA PRO A 109 7.34 2.70 5.50
C PRO A 109 7.53 3.08 4.02
N LYS A 110 7.06 4.28 3.65
CA LYS A 110 7.28 4.98 2.37
C LYS A 110 6.34 4.59 1.23
N HIS A 111 5.13 5.15 1.25
CA HIS A 111 4.53 5.94 0.16
C HIS A 111 3.09 6.25 0.58
N GLN A 112 2.81 7.50 0.88
CA GLN A 112 1.51 7.93 1.37
C GLN A 112 0.48 7.81 0.25
N GLN A 113 -0.28 6.70 0.20
CA GLN A 113 -1.61 6.74 -0.40
C GLN A 113 -2.49 7.50 0.60
N THR A 114 -2.68 8.78 0.33
CA THR A 114 -3.63 9.64 1.02
C THR A 114 -5.07 9.27 0.69
N ASN A 115 -5.31 8.75 -0.52
CA ASN A 115 -6.61 8.30 -0.98
C ASN A 115 -6.43 7.08 -1.92
N PHE A 116 -7.12 5.98 -1.61
CA PHE A 116 -7.06 4.75 -2.39
C PHE A 116 -7.53 4.98 -3.83
N ASP A 117 -8.57 5.77 -4.05
CA ASP A 117 -9.23 5.91 -5.35
C ASP A 117 -8.46 6.81 -6.31
N THR A 118 -7.79 7.84 -5.77
CA THR A 118 -7.13 8.88 -6.57
C THR A 118 -5.62 8.68 -6.72
N ASP A 119 -4.96 8.03 -5.75
CA ASP A 119 -3.50 7.87 -5.74
C ASP A 119 -3.07 6.66 -6.58
N VAL A 120 -3.17 6.83 -7.89
CA VAL A 120 -2.95 5.80 -8.91
C VAL A 120 -1.61 6.01 -9.60
N THR A 121 -0.85 4.93 -9.76
CA THR A 121 0.31 4.89 -10.64
C THR A 121 -0.05 3.93 -11.75
N PRO A 122 -0.32 4.43 -12.96
CA PRO A 122 -0.69 3.59 -14.07
C PRO A 122 0.51 2.74 -14.50
N LEU A 123 0.25 1.58 -15.11
CA LEU A 123 1.30 0.72 -15.66
C LEU A 123 1.94 1.39 -16.89
N HIS A 124 1.13 2.11 -17.69
CA HIS A 124 1.61 2.91 -18.82
C HIS A 124 1.39 4.42 -18.61
N PRO A 125 2.36 5.27 -19.01
CA PRO A 125 2.29 6.72 -18.80
C PRO A 125 1.11 7.39 -19.51
N GLY A 126 0.58 6.79 -20.58
CA GLY A 126 -0.60 7.30 -21.30
C GLY A 126 -1.94 6.79 -20.77
N SER A 127 -1.99 5.93 -19.75
CA SER A 127 -3.27 5.33 -19.31
C SER A 127 -4.18 6.30 -18.55
N LEU A 128 -3.64 7.39 -18.01
CA LEU A 128 -4.41 8.46 -17.35
C LEU A 128 -4.60 9.71 -18.22
N GLN A 129 -4.03 9.78 -19.43
CA GLN A 129 -4.06 11.00 -20.26
C GLN A 129 -5.49 11.49 -20.54
N GLY A 130 -6.42 10.57 -20.80
CA GLY A 130 -7.84 10.92 -20.98
C GLY A 130 -8.51 11.37 -19.69
N PHE A 131 -8.15 10.77 -18.56
CA PHE A 131 -8.67 11.13 -17.24
C PHE A 131 -8.23 12.54 -16.85
N ASP A 132 -6.93 12.81 -16.92
CA ASP A 132 -6.35 14.10 -16.51
C ASP A 132 -6.85 15.28 -17.37
N CYS A 133 -7.29 15.03 -18.60
CA CYS A 133 -7.95 16.05 -19.41
C CYS A 133 -9.40 16.33 -18.97
N MET A 134 -10.14 15.29 -18.56
CA MET A 134 -11.53 15.42 -18.12
C MET A 134 -11.66 15.96 -16.68
N ASP A 135 -10.68 15.67 -15.84
CA ASP A 135 -10.63 16.08 -14.43
C ASP A 135 -10.25 17.57 -14.30
N GLN A 136 -11.24 18.45 -14.50
CA GLN A 136 -11.03 19.90 -14.49
C GLN A 136 -10.77 20.48 -13.10
N ASN A 137 -11.35 19.85 -12.08
CA ASN A 137 -11.23 20.30 -10.71
C ASN A 137 -9.99 19.70 -10.00
N GLY A 138 -9.37 18.68 -10.59
CA GLY A 138 -8.16 18.03 -10.09
C GLY A 138 -8.39 17.20 -8.84
N ASP A 139 -9.64 16.78 -8.58
CA ASP A 139 -10.02 16.04 -7.37
C ASP A 139 -9.80 14.52 -7.50
N GLY A 140 -9.49 14.03 -8.70
CA GLY A 140 -9.25 12.61 -8.96
C GLY A 140 -10.50 11.76 -9.14
N TYR A 141 -11.67 12.38 -9.31
CA TYR A 141 -12.93 11.73 -9.68
C TYR A 141 -13.54 12.42 -10.91
N LEU A 142 -14.20 11.65 -11.76
CA LEU A 142 -14.97 12.18 -12.89
C LEU A 142 -16.46 12.11 -12.57
N THR A 143 -17.09 13.28 -12.51
CA THR A 143 -18.54 13.39 -12.42
C THR A 143 -19.19 13.29 -13.80
N ILE A 144 -20.51 13.06 -13.85
CA ILE A 144 -21.31 13.08 -15.10
C ILE A 144 -21.03 14.34 -15.94
N LYS A 145 -20.84 15.49 -15.27
CA LYS A 145 -20.56 16.77 -15.94
C LYS A 145 -19.19 16.77 -16.62
N GLU A 146 -18.16 16.25 -15.97
CA GLU A 146 -16.80 16.14 -16.54
C GLU A 146 -16.75 15.09 -17.65
N LEU A 147 -17.41 13.95 -17.45
CA LEU A 147 -17.57 12.89 -18.45
C LEU A 147 -18.27 13.38 -19.73
N SER A 148 -19.22 14.32 -19.61
CA SER A 148 -19.92 14.88 -20.78
C SER A 148 -19.03 15.73 -21.68
N ARG A 149 -17.91 16.25 -21.15
CA ARG A 149 -16.93 17.08 -21.87
C ARG A 149 -15.79 16.29 -22.48
N ARG A 150 -15.86 14.96 -22.45
CA ARG A 150 -14.83 14.07 -23.01
C ARG A 150 -14.53 14.34 -24.49
N ASN A 151 -15.51 14.81 -25.26
CA ASN A 151 -15.31 15.15 -26.68
C ASN A 151 -14.32 16.30 -26.89
N ASP A 152 -14.14 17.18 -25.89
CA ASP A 152 -13.17 18.28 -25.93
C ASP A 152 -11.73 17.79 -25.68
N CYS A 153 -11.56 16.54 -25.25
CA CYS A 153 -10.31 15.93 -24.81
C CYS A 153 -9.76 14.84 -25.75
N VAL A 154 -10.52 14.42 -26.77
CA VAL A 154 -10.16 13.31 -27.66
C VAL A 154 -10.38 13.75 -29.11
N GLU A 155 -9.30 13.98 -29.86
CA GLU A 155 -9.36 14.43 -31.25
C GLU A 155 -9.97 13.37 -32.20
N ASP A 156 -9.91 12.07 -31.86
CA ASP A 156 -10.50 10.96 -32.62
C ASP A 156 -11.90 10.55 -32.13
N ALA A 157 -12.72 11.50 -31.66
CA ALA A 157 -14.10 11.24 -31.30
C ALA A 157 -15.03 11.13 -32.53
N SER A 158 -14.59 10.42 -33.59
CA SER A 158 -15.45 10.09 -34.72
C SER A 158 -16.55 9.10 -34.27
N ASP A 159 -17.69 9.69 -33.92
CA ASP A 159 -19.06 9.20 -33.91
C ASP A 159 -19.28 7.69 -33.85
N ARG A 160 -19.60 7.19 -32.65
CA ARG A 160 -20.40 5.96 -32.49
C ARG A 160 -21.93 6.21 -32.54
N GLY A 161 -22.37 7.37 -33.03
CA GLY A 161 -23.79 7.69 -33.28
C GLY A 161 -24.71 7.70 -32.05
N LEU A 162 -24.16 7.80 -30.84
CA LEU A 162 -24.92 7.87 -29.59
C LEU A 162 -24.93 9.30 -29.06
N ASP A 163 -26.09 9.73 -28.52
CA ASP A 163 -26.21 11.02 -27.83
C ASP A 163 -25.24 11.09 -26.63
N SER A 164 -24.75 12.30 -26.36
CA SER A 164 -23.78 12.57 -25.28
C SER A 164 -24.26 12.11 -23.89
N SER A 165 -25.56 12.23 -23.61
CA SER A 165 -26.18 11.84 -22.33
C SER A 165 -26.28 10.32 -22.17
N THR A 166 -26.71 9.60 -23.20
CA THR A 166 -26.80 8.14 -23.19
C THR A 166 -25.41 7.53 -23.09
N ARG A 167 -24.42 8.15 -23.75
CA ARG A 167 -23.03 7.69 -23.73
C ARG A 167 -22.37 7.87 -22.36
N THR A 168 -22.55 9.01 -21.71
CA THR A 168 -22.00 9.25 -20.37
C THR A 168 -22.56 8.27 -19.35
N THR A 169 -23.86 7.96 -19.45
CA THR A 169 -24.51 6.96 -18.61
C THR A 169 -23.91 5.57 -18.81
N LEU A 170 -23.73 5.14 -20.08
CA LEU A 170 -23.10 3.85 -20.38
C LEU A 170 -21.65 3.75 -19.91
N ILE A 171 -20.90 4.85 -19.94
CA ILE A 171 -19.52 4.91 -19.45
C ILE A 171 -19.49 4.75 -17.93
N LEU A 172 -20.37 5.44 -17.20
CA LEU A 172 -20.52 5.25 -15.75
C LEU A 172 -20.89 3.81 -15.41
N ASP A 173 -21.90 3.23 -16.05
CA ASP A 173 -22.31 1.84 -15.79
C ASP A 173 -21.17 0.80 -15.96
N HIS A 174 -20.17 1.10 -16.80
CA HIS A 174 -19.03 0.22 -17.04
C HIS A 174 -17.81 0.50 -16.16
N LEU A 175 -17.63 1.75 -15.73
CA LEU A 175 -16.42 2.19 -15.01
C LEU A 175 -16.65 2.36 -13.51
N ASP A 176 -17.86 2.73 -13.10
CA ASP A 176 -18.26 2.90 -11.70
C ASP A 176 -18.47 1.53 -11.05
N ALA A 177 -17.40 0.96 -10.52
CA ALA A 177 -17.37 -0.39 -9.97
C ALA A 177 -17.98 -0.44 -8.56
N ASP A 178 -17.83 0.64 -7.79
CA ASP A 178 -18.35 0.74 -6.43
C ASP A 178 -19.73 1.41 -6.32
N ARG A 179 -20.27 1.92 -7.44
CA ARG A 179 -21.59 2.52 -7.61
C ARG A 179 -21.78 3.82 -6.85
N ASP A 180 -20.75 4.66 -6.83
CA ASP A 180 -20.78 5.97 -6.18
C ASP A 180 -21.23 7.13 -7.10
N LEU A 181 -21.61 6.81 -8.35
CA LEU A 181 -22.00 7.75 -9.42
C LEU A 181 -20.88 8.68 -9.89
N LYS A 182 -19.64 8.29 -9.62
CA LYS A 182 -18.42 8.93 -10.12
C LYS A 182 -17.50 7.85 -10.68
N VAL A 183 -16.43 8.29 -11.34
CA VAL A 183 -15.38 7.38 -11.79
C VAL A 183 -14.06 7.87 -11.21
N SER A 184 -13.46 7.07 -10.34
CA SER A 184 -12.15 7.37 -9.76
C SER A 184 -11.00 7.20 -10.77
N LYS A 185 -9.85 7.83 -10.51
CA LYS A 185 -8.60 7.56 -11.27
C LYS A 185 -8.29 6.06 -11.32
N ARG A 186 -8.59 5.31 -10.26
CA ARG A 186 -8.25 3.90 -10.14
C ARG A 186 -9.10 3.06 -11.07
N GLU A 187 -10.41 3.24 -11.02
CA GLU A 187 -11.35 2.53 -11.88
C GLU A 187 -11.06 2.79 -13.35
N PHE A 188 -10.83 4.05 -13.71
CA PHE A 188 -10.45 4.43 -15.05
C PHE A 188 -9.15 3.75 -15.49
N SER A 189 -8.13 3.77 -14.64
CA SER A 189 -6.83 3.14 -14.94
C SER A 189 -6.98 1.62 -15.11
N ILE A 190 -7.68 0.93 -14.23
CA ILE A 190 -7.88 -0.52 -14.31
C ILE A 190 -8.55 -0.88 -15.64
N TRP A 191 -9.62 -0.19 -15.98
CA TRP A 191 -10.34 -0.45 -17.21
C TRP A 191 -9.49 -0.21 -18.46
N ASN A 192 -8.73 0.89 -18.51
CA ASN A 192 -7.87 1.21 -19.65
C ASN A 192 -6.71 0.21 -19.82
N GLU A 193 -6.13 -0.27 -18.72
CA GLU A 193 -5.11 -1.31 -18.76
C GLU A 193 -5.68 -2.67 -19.23
N MET A 194 -6.93 -2.99 -18.89
CA MET A 194 -7.60 -4.21 -19.39
C MET A 194 -7.86 -4.19 -20.91
N GLN A 195 -8.01 -3.01 -21.52
CA GLN A 195 -8.23 -2.90 -22.97
C GLN A 195 -6.94 -2.94 -23.80
N LYS A 196 -5.77 -2.77 -23.17
CA LYS A 196 -4.46 -2.74 -23.83
C LYS A 196 -3.76 -4.12 -23.84
N GLN A 197 -4.38 -5.15 -23.28
CA GLN A 197 -3.93 -6.55 -23.34
C GLN A 197 -4.49 -7.26 -24.58
#